data_AF-A0AAW1D7M0-F1
#
_entry.id   AF-A0AAW1D7M0-F1
#
_cell.length_a   1.000
_cell.length_b   1.000
_cell.length_c   1.000
_cell.angle_alpha   90.00
_cell.angle_beta   90.00
_cell.angle_gamma   90.00
#
_symmetry.space_group_name_H-M   'P 1'
#
loop_
_entity.id
_entity.type
_entity.pdbx_description
1 polymer ?
#
loop_
_entity_poly.entity_id
_entity_poly.type
_entity_poly.pdbx_seq_one_letter_code
_entity_poly.pdbx_strand_id
1 'polypeptide(L)'
;MRIDDKKYPRNAYHFNLCFVCDSWARTVQYESVVKKLSDFLTVLEIEKSFLSHMEENKHFASRLRDMLQQILQQLNSCGMCTLIEGTASTHLKVINQRRGPPPVLDHQVPVFVENPDSFQTDQWDLTTQQVLPFIDGINHVSKIAALADVENNLVKTCLQNLV
;
A
#
# COMPACT_ATOMS: atom_id res chain seq x y z
N MET A 1 -15.14 15.83 0.17
CA MET A 1 -15.89 14.88 1.04
C MET A 1 -17.11 15.57 1.60
N ARG A 2 -18.21 14.84 1.81
CA ARG A 2 -19.47 15.36 2.36
C ARG A 2 -19.92 14.45 3.51
N ILE A 3 -20.26 15.05 4.64
CA ILE A 3 -20.83 14.37 5.81
C ILE A 3 -22.21 14.98 6.03
N ASP A 4 -23.28 14.18 5.95
CA ASP A 4 -24.65 14.63 6.18
C ASP A 4 -25.04 14.43 7.64
N ASP A 5 -25.35 15.51 8.34
CA ASP A 5 -25.79 15.48 9.73
C ASP A 5 -26.53 16.79 10.07
N LYS A 6 -27.64 16.69 10.80
CA LYS A 6 -28.44 17.83 11.26
C LYS A 6 -27.70 18.72 12.25
N LYS A 7 -26.61 18.24 12.86
CA LYS A 7 -25.76 19.03 13.77
C LYS A 7 -25.06 20.19 13.05
N TYR A 8 -24.90 20.13 11.73
CA TYR A 8 -24.23 21.17 10.96
C TYR A 8 -25.20 22.27 10.49
N PRO A 9 -24.79 23.54 10.43
CA PRO A 9 -25.66 24.67 10.04
C PRO A 9 -26.35 24.52 8.68
N ARG A 10 -25.75 23.74 7.76
CA ARG A 10 -26.29 23.45 6.41
C ARG A 10 -26.84 22.04 6.28
N ASN A 11 -27.06 21.33 7.40
CA ASN A 11 -27.35 19.89 7.46
C ASN A 11 -26.27 19.00 6.82
N ALA A 12 -25.12 19.57 6.47
CA ALA A 12 -23.99 18.87 5.88
C ALA A 12 -22.69 19.63 6.09
N TYR A 13 -21.61 18.90 6.31
CA TYR A 13 -20.24 19.39 6.39
C TYR A 13 -19.45 18.98 5.15
N HIS A 14 -18.68 19.92 4.60
CA HIS A 14 -17.91 19.73 3.37
C HIS A 14 -16.46 20.13 3.60
N PHE A 15 -15.54 19.25 3.23
CA PHE A 15 -14.11 19.54 3.26
C PHE A 15 -13.37 18.81 2.14
N ASN A 16 -12.21 19.35 1.77
CA ASN A 16 -11.33 18.78 0.75
C ASN A 16 -9.94 18.54 1.34
N LEU A 17 -9.31 17.47 0.87
CA LEU A 17 -7.93 17.13 1.18
C LEU A 17 -7.23 16.87 -0.15
N CYS A 18 -6.07 17.49 -0.36
CA CYS A 18 -5.28 17.30 -1.57
C CYS A 18 -3.79 17.24 -1.23
N PHE A 19 -3.06 16.45 -1.99
CA PHE A 19 -1.60 16.47 -2.00
C PHE A 19 -1.15 17.24 -3.23
N VAL A 20 -0.23 18.17 -3.03
CA VAL A 20 0.40 18.93 -4.11
C VAL A 20 1.78 18.34 -4.33
N CYS A 21 2.03 17.86 -5.54
CA CYS A 21 3.28 17.25 -5.95
C CYS A 21 3.87 18.02 -7.14
N ASP A 22 5.13 17.77 -7.46
CA ASP A 22 5.77 18.34 -8.64
C ASP A 22 5.07 17.89 -9.94
N SER A 23 5.16 18.72 -10.98
CA SER A 23 4.46 18.51 -12.26
C SER A 23 4.87 17.22 -12.99
N TRP A 24 6.08 16.73 -12.75
CA TRP A 24 6.64 15.51 -13.35
C TRP A 24 6.52 14.29 -12.43
N ALA A 25 6.02 14.46 -11.20
CA ALA A 25 5.90 13.37 -10.25
C ALA A 25 4.76 12.41 -10.63
N ARG A 26 5.01 11.10 -10.48
CA ARG A 26 3.96 10.08 -10.65
C ARG A 26 3.06 10.06 -9.41
N THR A 27 1.88 10.66 -9.52
CA THR A 27 0.97 10.86 -8.37
C THR A 27 0.11 9.64 -8.00
N VAL A 28 -0.04 8.66 -8.90
CA VAL A 28 -0.96 7.51 -8.71
C VAL A 28 -0.66 6.71 -7.44
N GLN A 29 0.59 6.71 -6.98
CA GLN A 29 1.03 5.99 -5.76
C GLN A 29 0.45 6.60 -4.47
N TYR A 30 0.03 7.87 -4.52
CA TYR A 30 -0.50 8.60 -3.36
C TYR A 30 -2.03 8.56 -3.29
N GLU A 31 -2.72 8.07 -4.31
CA GLU A 31 -4.20 8.04 -4.33
C GLU A 31 -4.78 7.29 -3.14
N SER A 32 -4.25 6.08 -2.86
CA SER A 32 -4.69 5.26 -1.72
C SER A 32 -4.38 5.92 -0.37
N VAL A 33 -3.27 6.65 -0.29
CA VAL A 33 -2.84 7.39 0.90
C VAL A 33 -3.80 8.56 1.17
N VAL A 34 -4.07 9.38 0.15
CA VAL A 34 -4.98 10.52 0.27
C VAL A 34 -6.38 10.05 0.62
N LYS A 35 -6.87 8.97 -0.02
CA LYS A 35 -8.17 8.38 0.27
C LYS A 35 -8.26 7.89 1.72
N LYS A 36 -7.28 7.11 2.17
CA LYS A 36 -7.26 6.58 3.54
C LYS A 36 -7.15 7.67 4.61
N LEU A 37 -6.40 8.74 4.33
CA LEU A 37 -6.32 9.92 5.20
C LEU A 37 -7.63 10.71 5.22
N SER A 38 -8.29 10.84 4.07
CA SER A 38 -9.62 11.43 3.91
C SER A 38 -10.68 10.68 4.74
N ASP A 39 -10.66 9.35 4.69
CA ASP A 39 -11.55 8.50 5.49
C ASP A 39 -11.25 8.65 6.99
N PHE A 40 -9.97 8.71 7.37
CA PHE A 40 -9.56 8.93 8.76
C PHE A 40 -10.05 10.27 9.32
N LEU A 41 -9.89 11.37 8.56
CA LEU A 41 -10.41 12.68 8.96
C LEU A 41 -11.94 12.71 9.03
N THR A 42 -12.62 11.94 8.19
CA THR A 42 -14.07 11.78 8.23
C THR A 42 -14.51 11.11 9.53
N VAL A 43 -13.83 10.04 9.97
CA VAL A 43 -14.09 9.38 11.26
C VAL A 43 -13.88 10.34 12.43
N LEU A 44 -12.76 11.09 12.43
CA LEU A 44 -12.50 12.08 13.48
C LEU A 44 -13.55 13.20 13.54
N GLU A 45 -14.08 13.62 12.38
CA GLU A 45 -15.14 14.62 12.30
C GLU A 45 -16.48 14.09 12.82
N ILE A 46 -16.80 12.82 12.57
CA ILE A 46 -18.02 12.20 13.09
C ILE A 46 -17.94 12.07 14.62
N GLU A 47 -16.82 11.56 15.15
CA GLU A 47 -16.66 11.25 16.57
C GLU A 47 -16.46 12.51 17.43
N LYS A 48 -15.60 13.42 16.98
CA LYS A 48 -15.12 14.56 17.81
C LYS A 48 -15.45 15.92 17.22
N SER A 49 -16.09 15.97 16.05
CA SER A 49 -16.30 17.23 15.31
C SER A 49 -14.98 18.00 15.13
N PHE A 50 -13.91 17.24 14.86
CA PHE A 50 -12.51 17.65 14.89
C PHE A 50 -12.18 18.79 13.89
N LEU A 51 -12.75 18.74 12.69
CA LEU A 51 -12.57 19.74 11.64
C LEU A 51 -13.52 20.94 11.81
N SER A 52 -14.77 20.69 12.20
CA SER A 52 -15.78 21.75 12.35
C SER A 52 -15.52 22.69 13.52
N HIS A 53 -14.92 22.20 14.63
CA HIS A 53 -14.62 23.03 15.81
C HIS A 53 -13.21 23.65 15.79
N MET A 54 -12.50 23.63 14.67
CA MET A 54 -11.14 24.20 14.62
C MET A 54 -11.07 25.71 14.90
N GLU A 55 -12.13 26.44 14.56
CA GLU A 55 -12.20 27.89 14.79
C GLU A 55 -12.34 28.22 16.28
N GLU A 56 -13.06 27.37 17.02
CA GLU A 56 -13.33 27.52 18.45
C GLU A 56 -12.20 26.92 19.29
N ASN A 57 -11.61 25.82 18.84
CA ASN A 57 -10.56 25.09 19.54
C ASN A 57 -9.24 25.11 18.77
N LYS A 58 -8.40 26.10 19.09
CA LYS A 58 -7.05 26.27 18.53
C LYS A 58 -6.16 25.03 18.68
N HIS A 59 -6.43 24.16 19.67
CA HIS A 59 -5.70 22.91 19.84
C HIS A 59 -5.91 21.96 18.65
N PHE A 60 -7.14 21.84 18.13
CA PHE A 60 -7.42 20.99 16.98
C PHE A 60 -6.74 21.49 15.70
N ALA A 61 -6.69 22.82 15.51
CA ALA A 61 -5.96 23.41 14.39
C ALA A 61 -4.44 23.15 14.47
N SER A 62 -3.84 23.28 15.65
CA SER A 62 -2.43 22.92 15.87
C SER A 62 -2.20 21.44 15.60
N ARG A 63 -3.07 20.57 16.15
CA ARG A 63 -2.95 19.13 16.02
C ARG A 63 -3.07 18.66 14.57
N LEU A 64 -3.99 19.22 13.79
CA LEU A 64 -4.09 18.92 12.36
C LEU A 64 -2.80 19.33 11.64
N ARG A 65 -2.25 20.51 11.94
CA ARG A 65 -0.98 20.95 11.34
C ARG A 65 0.15 19.98 11.67
N ASP A 66 0.26 19.54 12.93
CA ASP A 66 1.27 18.58 13.37
C ASP A 66 1.12 17.24 12.65
N MET A 67 -0.11 16.73 12.52
CA MET A 67 -0.39 15.51 11.76
C MET A 67 0.00 15.66 10.29
N LEU A 68 -0.40 16.75 9.62
CA LEU A 68 -0.06 16.97 8.20
C LEU A 68 1.45 17.12 7.99
N GLN A 69 2.14 17.79 8.92
CA GLN A 69 3.60 17.92 8.89
C GLN A 69 4.29 16.57 9.11
N GLN A 70 3.80 15.76 10.06
CA GLN A 70 4.30 14.41 10.29
C GLN A 70 4.14 13.54 9.04
N ILE A 71 2.97 13.59 8.39
CA ILE A 71 2.70 12.85 7.15
C ILE A 71 3.68 13.28 6.06
N LEU A 72 3.84 14.58 5.84
CA LEU A 72 4.76 15.09 4.82
C LEU A 72 6.19 14.60 5.05
N GLN A 73 6.68 14.68 6.30
CA GLN A 73 8.04 14.26 6.65
C GLN A 73 8.23 12.74 6.53
N GLN A 74 7.31 11.95 7.08
CA GLN A 74 7.44 10.49 7.13
C GLN A 74 7.21 9.82 5.78
N LEU A 75 6.26 10.31 4.98
CA LEU A 75 6.07 9.79 3.63
C LEU A 75 7.27 10.08 2.72
N ASN A 76 7.91 11.24 2.87
CA ASN A 76 9.10 11.58 2.10
C ASN A 76 10.37 10.85 2.57
N SER A 77 10.46 10.46 3.85
CA SER A 77 11.66 9.81 4.40
C SER A 77 11.64 8.28 4.31
N CYS A 78 10.51 7.64 4.62
CA CYS A 78 10.40 6.18 4.66
C CYS A 78 9.18 5.62 3.92
N GLY A 79 8.38 6.47 3.27
CA GLY A 79 7.19 6.05 2.51
C GLY A 79 6.05 5.52 3.37
N MET A 80 6.14 5.62 4.70
CA MET A 80 5.15 5.09 5.64
C MET A 80 4.93 6.08 6.78
N CYS A 81 3.70 6.21 7.26
CA CYS A 81 3.35 7.10 8.36
C CYS A 81 2.25 6.44 9.21
N THR A 82 2.39 6.50 10.53
CA THR A 82 1.35 6.04 11.47
C THR A 82 0.85 7.25 12.25
N LEU A 83 -0.47 7.48 12.18
CA LEU A 83 -1.15 8.54 12.91
C LEU A 83 -2.02 7.94 14.00
N ILE A 84 -2.03 8.58 15.16
CA ILE A 84 -2.81 8.17 16.32
C ILE A 84 -3.46 9.43 16.92
N GLU A 85 -4.78 9.42 17.06
CA GLU A 85 -5.56 10.52 17.62
C GLU A 85 -6.62 10.00 18.60
N GLY A 86 -6.26 9.91 19.88
CA GLY A 86 -7.08 9.26 20.90
C GLY A 86 -7.19 7.76 20.63
N THR A 87 -8.41 7.27 20.41
CA THR A 87 -8.72 5.86 20.11
C THR A 87 -8.60 5.50 18.63
N ALA A 88 -8.58 6.49 17.74
CA ALA A 88 -8.49 6.27 16.30
C ALA A 88 -7.02 6.25 15.85
N SER A 89 -6.65 5.28 15.02
CA SER A 89 -5.33 5.19 14.39
C SER A 89 -5.44 4.87 12.90
N THR A 90 -4.49 5.36 12.11
CA THR A 90 -4.40 5.02 10.68
C THR A 90 -2.95 4.83 10.26
N HIS A 91 -2.73 3.82 9.42
CA HIS A 91 -1.44 3.50 8.84
C HIS A 91 -1.43 3.85 7.36
N LEU A 92 -0.59 4.79 6.98
CA LEU A 92 -0.39 5.25 5.63
C LEU A 92 0.88 4.61 5.06
N LYS A 93 0.81 4.08 3.85
CA LYS A 93 1.95 3.52 3.13
C LYS A 93 1.84 3.87 1.65
N VAL A 94 2.88 4.49 1.10
CA VAL A 94 3.02 4.70 -0.33
C VAL A 94 3.40 3.37 -0.95
N ILE A 95 2.54 2.88 -1.85
CA ILE A 95 2.76 1.60 -2.54
C ILE A 95 3.20 1.90 -3.96
N ASN A 96 4.36 1.36 -4.33
CA ASN A 96 4.82 1.40 -5.70
C ASN A 96 3.93 0.50 -6.56
N GLN A 97 3.10 1.12 -7.39
CA GLN A 97 2.35 0.42 -8.44
C GLN A 97 3.31 -0.06 -9.53
N ARG A 98 3.71 -1.33 -9.41
CA ARG A 98 4.44 -2.05 -10.45
C ARG A 98 3.52 -2.28 -11.66
N ARG A 99 4.11 -2.38 -12.85
CA ARG A 99 3.38 -2.82 -14.04
C ARG A 99 3.07 -4.31 -13.88
N GLY A 100 2.01 -4.77 -14.53
CA GLY A 100 1.69 -6.20 -14.53
C GLY A 100 2.87 -7.01 -15.10
N PRO A 101 3.30 -8.09 -14.43
CA PRO A 101 4.38 -8.94 -14.93
C PRO A 101 3.94 -9.63 -16.24
N PRO A 102 4.87 -9.84 -17.20
CA PRO A 102 4.56 -10.55 -18.43
C PRO A 102 4.16 -12.00 -18.15
N PRO A 103 3.36 -12.63 -19.04
CA PRO A 103 3.00 -14.03 -18.88
C PRO A 103 4.23 -14.93 -19.02
N VAL A 104 4.32 -15.95 -18.15
CA VAL A 104 5.40 -16.94 -18.18
C VAL A 104 5.03 -18.11 -19.08
N LEU A 105 5.94 -18.50 -19.97
CA LEU A 105 5.75 -19.57 -20.94
C LEU A 105 6.45 -20.86 -20.49
N ASP A 106 5.93 -22.00 -20.94
CA ASP A 106 6.40 -23.34 -20.58
C ASP A 106 7.89 -23.59 -20.80
N HIS A 107 8.42 -23.03 -21.89
CA HIS A 107 9.79 -23.22 -22.34
C HIS A 107 10.77 -22.22 -21.74
N GLN A 108 10.30 -21.26 -20.93
CA GLN A 108 11.19 -20.29 -20.29
C GLN A 108 11.94 -20.94 -19.12
N VAL A 109 13.15 -20.44 -18.86
CA VAL A 109 14.02 -20.90 -17.79
C VAL A 109 14.15 -19.77 -16.77
N PRO A 110 13.60 -19.91 -15.55
CA PRO A 110 13.77 -18.92 -14.50
C PRO A 110 15.20 -18.92 -13.97
N VAL A 111 15.74 -17.73 -13.71
CA VAL A 111 17.09 -17.52 -13.18
C VAL A 111 17.01 -16.51 -12.04
N PHE A 112 17.63 -16.82 -10.90
CA PHE A 112 17.75 -15.85 -9.81
C PHE A 112 18.72 -14.72 -10.19
N VAL A 113 18.26 -13.48 -10.03
CA VAL A 113 19.09 -12.28 -10.22
C VAL A 113 19.87 -11.95 -8.94
N GLU A 114 19.29 -12.28 -7.78
CA GLU A 114 19.89 -12.08 -6.45
C GLU A 114 20.29 -13.43 -5.83
N ASN A 115 21.14 -13.41 -4.80
CA ASN A 115 21.60 -14.63 -4.15
C ASN A 115 20.45 -15.34 -3.39
N PRO A 116 20.11 -16.60 -3.71
CA PRO A 116 19.10 -17.39 -3.00
C PRO A 116 19.28 -17.44 -1.48
N ASP A 117 20.52 -17.42 -0.99
CA ASP A 117 20.84 -17.50 0.44
C ASP A 117 20.36 -16.27 1.24
N SER A 118 20.02 -15.18 0.55
CA SER A 118 19.48 -13.97 1.17
C SER A 118 17.97 -14.06 1.45
N PHE A 119 17.28 -15.07 0.91
CA PHE A 119 15.83 -15.18 1.03
C PHE A 119 15.43 -15.82 2.36
N GLN A 120 14.48 -15.19 3.05
CA GLN A 120 13.87 -15.75 4.26
C GLN A 120 12.74 -16.70 3.89
N THR A 121 13.09 -17.95 3.56
CA THR A 121 12.19 -18.99 3.00
C THR A 121 10.90 -19.18 3.82
N ASP A 122 10.94 -19.00 5.13
CA ASP A 122 9.79 -19.15 6.04
C ASP A 122 8.66 -18.13 5.80
N GLN A 123 8.95 -17.00 5.15
CA GLN A 123 7.94 -15.97 4.85
C GLN A 123 7.24 -16.19 3.51
N TRP A 124 7.72 -17.13 2.70
CA TRP A 124 7.17 -17.41 1.38
C TRP A 124 5.96 -18.34 1.49
N ASP A 125 5.06 -18.28 0.52
CA ASP A 125 3.95 -19.22 0.44
C ASP A 125 4.44 -20.64 0.10
N LEU A 126 3.62 -21.64 0.42
CA LEU A 126 3.97 -23.07 0.26
C LEU A 126 4.33 -23.42 -1.20
N THR A 127 3.69 -22.81 -2.19
CA THR A 127 3.95 -23.12 -3.60
C THR A 127 5.31 -22.58 -4.04
N THR A 128 5.65 -21.36 -3.61
CA THR A 128 6.98 -20.80 -3.85
C THR A 128 8.05 -21.62 -3.16
N GLN A 129 7.85 -22.03 -1.90
CA GLN A 129 8.81 -22.88 -1.18
C GLN A 129 9.07 -24.22 -1.87
N GLN A 130 8.05 -24.83 -2.49
CA GLN A 130 8.18 -26.08 -3.23
C GLN A 130 8.88 -25.91 -4.59
N VAL A 131 8.67 -24.77 -5.26
CA VAL A 131 9.22 -24.50 -6.60
C VAL A 131 10.66 -24.01 -6.55
N LEU A 132 11.02 -23.16 -5.57
CA LEU A 132 12.35 -22.53 -5.45
C LEU A 132 13.54 -23.50 -5.56
N PRO A 133 13.55 -24.69 -4.92
CA PRO A 133 14.68 -25.63 -4.98
C PRO A 133 15.01 -26.14 -6.39
N PHE A 134 14.04 -26.08 -7.31
CA PHE A 134 14.19 -26.58 -8.68
C PHE A 134 14.55 -25.48 -9.68
N ILE A 135 14.63 -24.22 -9.24
CA ILE A 135 15.11 -23.08 -10.03
C ILE A 135 16.65 -23.10 -10.00
N ASP A 136 17.25 -23.81 -10.95
CA ASP A 136 18.70 -23.98 -11.10
C ASP A 136 19.30 -23.16 -12.25
N GLY A 137 18.47 -22.40 -12.98
CA GLY A 137 18.87 -21.66 -14.17
C GLY A 137 19.05 -22.52 -15.43
N ILE A 138 18.63 -23.80 -15.40
CA ILE A 138 18.74 -24.74 -16.52
C ILE A 138 17.36 -25.34 -16.85
N ASN A 139 16.57 -25.69 -15.84
CA ASN A 139 15.26 -26.30 -16.04
C ASN A 139 14.22 -25.29 -16.53
N HIS A 140 13.46 -25.67 -17.55
CA HIS A 140 12.32 -24.88 -18.00
C HIS A 140 11.10 -25.10 -17.10
N VAL A 141 10.13 -24.18 -17.16
CA VAL A 141 8.93 -24.18 -16.30
C VAL A 141 8.20 -25.53 -16.27
N SER A 142 8.01 -26.18 -17.43
CA SER A 142 7.32 -27.49 -17.46
C SER A 142 8.09 -28.59 -16.74
N LYS A 143 9.42 -28.58 -16.80
CA LYS A 143 10.27 -29.54 -16.08
C LYS A 143 10.27 -29.27 -14.58
N ILE A 144 10.29 -27.99 -14.19
CA ILE A 144 10.16 -27.58 -12.79
C ILE A 144 8.83 -28.06 -12.21
N ALA A 145 7.73 -27.90 -12.93
CA ALA A 145 6.41 -28.37 -12.52
C ALA A 145 6.37 -29.89 -12.30
N ALA A 146 6.99 -30.67 -13.19
CA ALA A 146 7.09 -32.12 -13.04
C ALA A 146 7.96 -32.55 -11.85
N LEU A 147 9.05 -31.83 -11.56
CA LEU A 147 9.94 -32.13 -10.44
C LEU A 147 9.36 -31.73 -9.08
N ALA A 148 8.64 -30.61 -9.04
CA ALA A 148 7.99 -30.11 -7.84
C ALA A 148 6.67 -30.83 -7.51
N ASP A 149 6.15 -31.66 -8.43
CA ASP A 149 4.81 -32.26 -8.35
C ASP A 149 3.71 -31.21 -8.17
N VAL A 150 3.82 -30.10 -8.91
CA VAL A 150 2.90 -28.97 -8.87
C VAL A 150 2.29 -28.76 -10.26
N GLU A 151 1.00 -28.38 -10.32
CA GLU A 151 0.34 -28.06 -11.58
C GLU A 151 1.10 -26.96 -12.35
N ASN A 152 1.34 -27.19 -13.64
CA ASN A 152 2.12 -26.29 -14.49
C ASN A 152 1.59 -24.83 -14.48
N ASN A 153 0.27 -24.63 -14.50
CA ASN A 153 -0.32 -23.29 -14.45
C ASN A 153 -0.05 -22.57 -13.11
N LEU A 154 0.03 -23.33 -12.02
CA LEU A 154 0.34 -22.79 -10.70
C LEU A 154 1.81 -22.37 -10.63
N VAL A 155 2.72 -23.17 -11.19
CA VAL A 155 4.14 -22.81 -11.31
C VAL A 155 4.33 -21.57 -12.19
N LYS A 156 3.63 -21.46 -13.32
CA LYS A 156 3.66 -20.25 -14.16
C LYS A 156 3.22 -19.01 -13.40
N THR A 157 2.13 -19.10 -12.65
CA THR A 157 1.60 -17.99 -11.84
C THR A 157 2.57 -17.62 -10.71
N CYS A 158 3.14 -18.63 -10.05
CA CYS A 158 4.16 -18.46 -9.02
C CYS A 158 5.37 -17.71 -9.59
N LEU A 159 5.95 -18.20 -10.69
CA LEU A 159 7.10 -17.57 -11.34
C LEU A 159 6.77 -16.16 -11.83
N GLN A 160 5.57 -15.94 -12.36
CA GLN A 160 5.12 -14.62 -12.81
C GLN A 160 5.06 -13.60 -11.66
N ASN A 161 4.70 -14.03 -10.45
CA ASN A 161 4.67 -13.17 -9.26
C ASN A 161 6.09 -12.84 -8.71
N LEU A 162 7.10 -13.62 -9.09
CA LEU A 162 8.50 -13.40 -8.72
C LEU A 162 9.22 -12.39 -9.64
N VAL A 163 8.60 -12.02 -10.77
CA VAL A 163 9.16 -11.06 -11.77
C VAL A 163 8.90 -9.60 -11.38
#